data_AF-A0A1Z9QKG1-F1
#
_entry.id   AF-A0A1Z9QKG1-F1
#
_cell.length_a   1.000
_cell.length_b   1.000
_cell.length_c   1.000
_cell.angle_alpha   90.00
_cell.angle_beta   90.00
_cell.angle_gamma   90.00
#
_symmetry.space_group_name_H-M   'P 1'
#
loop_
_entity.id
_entity.type
_entity.pdbx_description
1 polymer ?
#
loop_
_entity_poly.entity_id
_entity_poly.type
_entity_poly.pdbx_seq_one_letter_code
_entity_poly.pdbx_strand_id
1 'polypeptide(L)'
;MSVIKSQPKNHQNPVSRWRLWVDGCGGYLLVTGVQWSVGGVRPLSTADICVQADWPGLAGQISRRGADYFWQGQSAEDQQILLTDGSQVPVQGSALMTLGKPSQLSDTAVLSLAGPHRFDQHVDGVVLVRETILVGSGADCHLRCRDASDRAILQLKENQWYAKAGVLGDFQRLEVGCRVVIQSLAMTLEQA
;
A
#
# COMPACT_ATOMS: atom_id res chain seq x y z
N MET A 1 -35.78 1.37 -31.93
CA MET A 1 -35.39 0.57 -30.74
C MET A 1 -33.89 0.73 -30.55
N SER A 2 -33.46 1.54 -29.59
CA SER A 2 -32.03 1.76 -29.31
C SER A 2 -31.65 0.95 -28.08
N VAL A 3 -30.76 -0.04 -28.25
CA VAL A 3 -30.29 -0.90 -27.18
C VAL A 3 -29.16 -0.16 -26.46
N ILE A 4 -29.48 0.41 -25.30
CA ILE A 4 -28.47 0.94 -24.37
C ILE A 4 -27.74 -0.27 -23.79
N LYS A 5 -26.53 -0.55 -24.31
CA LYS A 5 -25.62 -1.51 -23.71
C LYS A 5 -25.13 -0.94 -22.38
N SER A 6 -25.67 -1.43 -21.28
CA SER A 6 -25.14 -1.20 -19.95
C SER A 6 -23.70 -1.75 -19.88
N GLN A 7 -22.74 -0.88 -19.59
CA GLN A 7 -21.39 -1.31 -19.23
C GLN A 7 -21.45 -2.18 -17.97
N PRO A 8 -20.68 -3.28 -17.90
CA PRO A 8 -20.66 -4.12 -16.71
C PRO A 8 -20.04 -3.33 -15.55
N LYS A 9 -20.82 -3.08 -14.50
CA LYS A 9 -20.31 -2.64 -13.20
C LYS A 9 -19.42 -3.75 -12.66
N ASN A 10 -18.11 -3.56 -12.77
CA ASN A 10 -17.13 -4.47 -12.23
C ASN A 10 -17.30 -4.47 -10.70
N HIS A 11 -17.77 -5.58 -10.12
CA HIS A 11 -17.84 -5.74 -8.66
C HIS A 11 -16.41 -5.87 -8.11
N GLN A 12 -15.71 -4.74 -8.02
CA GLN A 12 -14.45 -4.66 -7.31
C GLN A 12 -14.76 -4.74 -5.82
N ASN A 13 -14.07 -5.62 -5.09
CA ASN A 13 -14.09 -5.58 -3.63
C ASN A 13 -13.74 -4.16 -3.18
N PRO A 14 -14.48 -3.58 -2.22
CA PRO A 14 -14.22 -2.22 -1.77
C PRO A 14 -12.79 -2.14 -1.23
N VAL A 15 -12.01 -1.22 -1.81
CA VAL A 15 -10.68 -0.86 -1.31
C VAL A 15 -10.87 -0.25 0.07
N SER A 16 -10.26 -0.85 1.09
CA SER A 16 -10.27 -0.30 2.45
C SER A 16 -8.88 0.25 2.76
N ARG A 17 -8.85 1.37 3.48
CA ARG A 17 -7.63 2.12 3.73
C ARG A 17 -7.46 2.44 5.20
N TRP A 18 -6.22 2.34 5.65
CA TRP A 18 -5.81 2.76 6.98
C TRP A 18 -4.48 3.48 6.90
N ARG A 19 -4.26 4.42 7.80
CA ARG A 19 -2.93 4.99 8.05
C ARG A 19 -2.35 4.29 9.26
N LEU A 20 -1.11 3.81 9.11
CA LEU A 20 -0.35 3.24 10.20
C LEU A 20 0.86 4.13 10.46
N TRP A 21 0.90 4.72 11.64
CA TRP A 21 2.05 5.45 12.15
C TRP A 21 2.90 4.49 12.96
N VAL A 22 4.19 4.40 12.65
CA VAL A 22 5.14 3.60 13.43
C VAL A 22 6.27 4.50 13.92
N ASP A 23 6.41 4.60 15.24
CA ASP A 23 7.41 5.45 15.88
C ASP A 23 8.82 5.08 15.39
N GLY A 24 9.59 6.08 14.95
CA GLY A 24 10.94 5.89 14.38
C GLY A 24 11.00 5.26 12.99
N CYS A 25 9.86 4.97 12.35
CA CYS A 25 9.79 4.38 11.02
C CYS A 25 9.05 5.25 10.00
N GLY A 26 8.05 6.02 10.43
CA GLY A 26 7.24 6.89 9.56
C GLY A 26 5.78 6.46 9.42
N GLY A 27 5.07 7.12 8.52
CA GLY A 27 3.67 6.86 8.20
C GLY A 27 3.49 6.00 6.96
N TYR A 28 2.54 5.06 7.00
CA TYR A 28 2.25 4.19 5.86
C TYR A 28 0.76 4.12 5.59
N LEU A 29 0.36 4.21 4.32
CA LEU A 29 -1.01 3.92 3.90
C LEU A 29 -1.14 2.42 3.64
N LEU A 30 -1.98 1.73 4.40
CA LEU A 30 -2.31 0.32 4.20
C LEU A 30 -3.55 0.25 3.31
N VAL A 31 -3.42 -0.37 2.14
CA VAL A 31 -4.50 -0.45 1.15
C VAL A 31 -4.81 -1.92 0.84
N THR A 32 -6.05 -2.34 1.08
CA THR A 32 -6.51 -3.70 0.76
C THR A 32 -7.14 -3.78 -0.62
N GLY A 33 -7.38 -5.00 -1.09
CA GLY A 33 -7.96 -5.26 -2.42
C GLY A 33 -6.96 -5.95 -3.34
N VAL A 34 -7.24 -5.88 -4.64
CA VAL A 34 -6.40 -6.46 -5.70
C VAL A 34 -6.23 -5.54 -6.89
N GLN A 35 -6.85 -4.35 -6.86
CA GLN A 35 -6.79 -3.36 -7.92
C GLN A 35 -6.90 -1.99 -7.28
N TRP A 36 -5.95 -1.12 -7.61
CA TRP A 36 -5.77 0.18 -6.99
C TRP A 36 -5.47 1.22 -8.05
N SER A 37 -6.24 2.28 -8.06
CA SER A 37 -6.01 3.45 -8.91
C SER A 37 -4.89 4.32 -8.35
N VAL A 38 -4.05 4.82 -9.25
CA VAL A 38 -2.89 5.66 -8.93
C VAL A 38 -3.03 6.97 -9.69
N GLY A 39 -2.73 8.08 -9.04
CA GLY A 39 -2.79 9.41 -9.68
C GLY A 39 -2.07 10.50 -8.90
N GLY A 40 -2.10 11.71 -9.44
CA GLY A 40 -1.60 12.92 -8.80
C GLY A 40 -2.67 13.60 -7.94
N VAL A 41 -2.26 14.28 -6.87
CA VAL A 41 -3.17 15.07 -6.02
C VAL A 41 -3.79 16.23 -6.82
N ARG A 42 -5.12 16.29 -6.80
CA ARG A 42 -6.00 17.32 -7.40
C ARG A 42 -7.21 17.54 -6.47
N PRO A 43 -7.89 18.70 -6.52
CA PRO A 43 -9.05 19.03 -5.68
C PRO A 43 -10.23 18.03 -5.69
N LEU A 44 -10.23 17.06 -6.61
CA LEU A 44 -11.26 16.01 -6.74
C LEU A 44 -10.64 14.64 -7.06
N SER A 45 -9.41 14.38 -6.61
CA SER A 45 -8.77 13.08 -6.89
C SER A 45 -9.51 11.96 -6.18
N THR A 46 -9.92 10.96 -6.95
CA THR A 46 -10.59 9.75 -6.46
C THR A 46 -9.68 8.54 -6.51
N ALA A 47 -8.41 8.72 -6.88
CA ALA A 47 -7.45 7.62 -6.92
C ALA A 47 -7.22 7.06 -5.51
N ASP A 48 -7.06 5.74 -5.41
CA ASP A 48 -6.79 5.06 -4.15
C ASP A 48 -5.44 5.49 -3.57
N ILE A 49 -4.49 5.76 -4.46
CA ILE A 49 -3.10 6.12 -4.18
C ILE A 49 -2.76 7.42 -4.91
N CYS A 50 -2.53 8.48 -4.15
CA CYS A 50 -2.25 9.81 -4.69
C CYS A 50 -0.81 10.24 -4.40
N VAL A 51 -0.17 10.88 -5.38
CA VAL A 51 1.18 11.42 -5.30
C VAL A 51 1.17 12.94 -5.48
N GLN A 52 1.93 13.66 -4.65
CA GLN A 52 2.13 15.10 -4.77
C GLN A 52 3.17 15.40 -5.86
N ALA A 53 2.73 15.36 -7.11
CA ALA A 53 3.55 15.58 -8.31
C ALA A 53 2.70 16.11 -9.48
N ASP A 54 3.35 16.33 -10.62
CA ASP A 54 2.76 16.73 -11.90
C ASP A 54 2.01 15.59 -12.64
N TRP A 55 1.65 14.52 -11.93
CA TRP A 55 0.90 13.39 -12.46
C TRP A 55 -0.56 13.78 -12.80
N PRO A 56 -1.20 13.09 -13.77
CA PRO A 56 -2.63 13.23 -14.01
C PRO A 56 -3.44 12.73 -12.80
N GLY A 57 -4.66 13.25 -12.59
CA GLY A 57 -5.49 12.90 -11.42
C GLY A 57 -5.84 11.41 -11.33
N LEU A 58 -5.89 10.74 -12.48
CA LEU A 58 -5.84 9.29 -12.62
C LEU A 58 -4.73 9.01 -13.64
N ALA A 59 -3.69 8.28 -13.27
CA ALA A 59 -2.58 7.91 -14.15
C ALA A 59 -2.74 6.50 -14.72
N GLY A 60 -3.38 5.62 -13.95
CA GLY A 60 -3.57 4.22 -14.29
C GLY A 60 -3.90 3.42 -13.04
N GLN A 61 -3.67 2.11 -13.12
CA GLN A 61 -4.03 1.18 -12.07
C GLN A 61 -2.94 0.14 -11.86
N ILE A 62 -2.68 -0.17 -10.60
CA ILE A 62 -1.93 -1.35 -10.20
C ILE A 62 -2.95 -2.45 -9.91
N SER A 63 -2.75 -3.65 -10.45
CA SER A 63 -3.55 -4.82 -10.13
C SER A 63 -2.66 -5.98 -9.70
N ARG A 64 -3.20 -6.88 -8.88
CA ARG A 64 -2.52 -8.08 -8.42
C ARG A 64 -3.25 -9.32 -8.92
N ARG A 65 -2.52 -10.28 -9.48
CA ARG A 65 -3.02 -11.60 -9.86
C ARG A 65 -2.11 -12.67 -9.27
N GLY A 66 -2.59 -13.40 -8.27
CA GLY A 66 -1.71 -14.25 -7.45
C GLY A 66 -0.61 -13.41 -6.80
N ALA A 67 0.65 -13.83 -6.96
CA ALA A 67 1.83 -13.15 -6.42
C ALA A 67 2.31 -11.96 -7.27
N ASP A 68 1.78 -11.81 -8.48
CA ASP A 68 2.29 -10.87 -9.46
C ASP A 68 1.51 -9.56 -9.46
N TYR A 69 2.24 -8.46 -9.65
CA TYR A 69 1.72 -7.12 -9.72
C TYR A 69 1.84 -6.59 -11.14
N PHE A 70 0.84 -5.84 -11.60
CA PHE A 70 0.80 -5.32 -12.95
C PHE A 70 0.35 -3.88 -12.96
N TRP A 71 0.98 -3.09 -13.81
CA TRP A 71 0.53 -1.75 -14.16
C TRP A 71 -0.31 -1.79 -15.43
N GLN A 72 -1.39 -1.00 -15.44
CA GLN A 72 -2.19 -0.68 -16.61
C GLN A 72 -2.34 0.84 -16.67
N GLY A 73 -2.01 1.44 -17.81
CA GLY A 73 -2.26 2.88 -18.04
C GLY A 73 -3.76 3.20 -18.13
N GLN A 74 -4.09 4.45 -18.45
CA GLN A 74 -5.49 4.86 -18.59
C GLN A 74 -6.16 4.31 -19.86
N SER A 75 -5.40 4.11 -20.94
CA SER A 75 -5.98 3.57 -22.15
C SER A 75 -6.17 2.07 -21.99
N ALA A 76 -7.32 1.57 -22.42
CA ALA A 76 -7.56 0.12 -22.50
C ALA A 76 -6.64 -0.56 -23.53
N GLU A 77 -6.06 0.22 -24.45
CA GLU A 77 -5.09 -0.24 -25.45
C GLU A 77 -3.67 -0.28 -24.90
N ASP A 78 -3.40 0.34 -23.74
CA ASP A 78 -2.07 0.29 -23.12
C ASP A 78 -1.74 -1.16 -22.78
N GLN A 79 -0.50 -1.56 -23.04
CA GLN A 79 -0.05 -2.89 -22.67
C GLN A 79 0.03 -3.01 -21.14
N GLN A 80 -0.49 -4.12 -20.60
CA GLN A 80 -0.31 -4.47 -19.20
C GLN A 80 1.16 -4.82 -18.93
N ILE A 81 1.79 -4.13 -17.97
CA ILE A 81 3.22 -4.26 -17.65
C ILE A 81 3.39 -5.00 -16.33
N LEU A 82 4.19 -6.07 -16.29
CA LEU A 82 4.56 -6.77 -15.06
C LEU A 82 5.48 -5.89 -14.21
N LEU A 83 5.14 -5.70 -12.94
CA LEU A 83 5.95 -5.01 -11.94
C LEU A 83 6.64 -6.07 -11.05
N THR A 84 7.96 -6.16 -11.16
CA THR A 84 8.77 -7.00 -10.27
C THR A 84 9.33 -6.18 -9.12
N ASP A 85 9.97 -6.83 -8.16
CA ASP A 85 10.68 -6.14 -7.07
C ASP A 85 11.67 -5.10 -7.63
N GLY A 86 11.64 -3.89 -7.10
CA GLY A 86 12.44 -2.76 -7.53
C GLY A 86 11.99 -2.09 -8.84
N SER A 87 10.91 -2.56 -9.47
CA SER A 87 10.44 -1.97 -10.73
C SER A 87 9.82 -0.59 -10.52
N GLN A 88 10.13 0.34 -11.43
CA GLN A 88 9.46 1.63 -11.48
C GLN A 88 8.06 1.47 -12.07
N VAL A 89 7.08 2.14 -11.46
CA VAL A 89 5.73 2.22 -12.01
C VAL A 89 5.75 3.25 -13.14
N PRO A 90 5.38 2.88 -14.38
CA PRO A 90 5.64 3.69 -15.56
C PRO A 90 4.58 4.79 -15.74
N VAL A 91 4.61 5.76 -14.83
CA VAL A 91 3.84 6.99 -14.90
C VAL A 91 4.75 8.11 -15.39
N GLN A 92 4.31 8.85 -16.40
CA GLN A 92 5.04 10.01 -16.91
C GLN A 92 4.93 11.18 -15.92
N GLY A 93 6.05 11.79 -15.59
CA GLY A 93 6.14 12.97 -14.73
C GLY A 93 7.43 13.03 -13.93
N SER A 94 7.51 13.97 -12.99
CA SER A 94 8.66 14.22 -12.12
C SER A 94 8.87 13.15 -11.04
N ALA A 95 7.79 12.55 -10.54
CA ALA A 95 7.88 11.55 -9.47
C ALA A 95 8.27 10.16 -9.99
N LEU A 96 9.19 9.52 -9.26
CA LEU A 96 9.59 8.14 -9.51
C LEU A 96 9.03 7.25 -8.38
N MET A 97 8.03 6.45 -8.71
CA MET A 97 7.45 5.46 -7.78
C MET A 97 8.00 4.07 -8.10
N THR A 98 8.42 3.35 -7.07
CA THR A 98 8.97 1.99 -7.18
C THR A 98 8.09 1.01 -6.41
N LEU A 99 7.86 -0.17 -6.98
CA LEU A 99 7.24 -1.30 -6.29
C LEU A 99 8.31 -2.21 -5.71
N GLY A 100 8.30 -2.41 -4.40
CA GLY A 100 9.12 -3.37 -3.69
C GLY A 100 8.32 -4.57 -3.19
N LYS A 101 8.94 -5.75 -3.19
CA LYS A 101 8.43 -7.00 -2.58
C LYS A 101 9.44 -7.51 -1.53
N PRO A 102 9.50 -6.89 -0.33
CA PRO A 102 10.60 -7.14 0.61
C PRO A 102 10.65 -8.56 1.15
N SER A 103 9.50 -9.22 1.32
CA SER A 103 9.41 -10.56 1.91
C SER A 103 9.09 -11.62 0.86
N GLN A 104 9.77 -12.77 0.94
CA GLN A 104 9.43 -13.96 0.16
C GLN A 104 8.24 -14.73 0.75
N LEU A 105 7.87 -14.44 2.00
CA LEU A 105 6.82 -15.16 2.74
C LEU A 105 5.46 -14.45 2.67
N SER A 106 5.39 -13.28 2.05
CA SER A 106 4.19 -12.49 1.90
C SER A 106 4.18 -11.87 0.52
N ASP A 107 3.04 -11.94 -0.15
CA ASP A 107 2.83 -11.28 -1.43
C ASP A 107 2.39 -9.83 -1.22
N THR A 108 2.71 -9.24 -0.07
CA THR A 108 2.51 -7.82 0.23
C THR A 108 3.61 -7.01 -0.44
N ALA A 109 3.21 -5.94 -1.14
CA ALA A 109 4.14 -5.03 -1.80
C ALA A 109 4.14 -3.66 -1.13
N VAL A 110 5.25 -2.93 -1.29
CA VAL A 110 5.43 -1.57 -0.79
C VAL A 110 5.73 -0.65 -1.96
N LEU A 111 4.96 0.42 -2.10
CA LEU A 111 5.26 1.51 -3.00
C LEU A 111 6.04 2.58 -2.24
N SER A 112 7.15 3.01 -2.84
CA SER A 112 7.99 4.10 -2.33
C SER A 112 8.21 5.14 -3.41
N LEU A 113 8.35 6.40 -3.01
CA LEU A 113 8.71 7.50 -3.90
C LEU A 113 10.17 7.91 -3.69
N ALA A 114 10.85 8.20 -4.79
CA ALA A 114 12.11 8.93 -4.72
C ALA A 114 11.86 10.38 -4.27
N GLY A 115 12.71 10.89 -3.39
CA GLY A 115 12.69 12.30 -2.99
C GLY A 115 12.89 13.22 -4.21
N PRO A 116 12.29 14.41 -4.23
CA PRO A 116 11.62 15.09 -3.11
C PRO A 116 10.09 14.82 -3.00
N HIS A 117 9.54 13.89 -3.79
CA HIS A 117 8.10 13.68 -3.87
C HIS A 117 7.53 12.93 -2.66
N ARG A 118 6.24 13.13 -2.39
CA ARG A 118 5.51 12.49 -1.29
C ARG A 118 4.18 11.94 -1.76
N PHE A 119 3.71 10.91 -1.06
CA PHE A 119 2.32 10.49 -1.16
C PHE A 119 1.42 11.53 -0.49
N ASP A 120 0.13 11.48 -0.83
CA ASP A 120 -0.89 12.25 -0.11
C ASP A 120 -1.01 11.79 1.36
N GLN A 121 -1.69 12.59 2.19
CA GLN A 121 -1.90 12.32 3.62
C GLN A 121 -0.62 12.17 4.46
N HIS A 122 0.51 12.71 3.97
CA HIS A 122 1.79 12.73 4.68
C HIS A 122 2.35 11.34 5.04
N VAL A 123 2.04 10.31 4.24
CA VAL A 123 2.66 8.98 4.41
C VAL A 123 3.99 8.89 3.65
N ASP A 124 4.93 8.12 4.19
CA ASP A 124 6.24 7.86 3.62
C ASP A 124 6.22 6.69 2.61
N GLY A 125 5.21 5.82 2.70
CA GLY A 125 5.03 4.68 1.81
C GLY A 125 3.59 4.19 1.73
N VAL A 126 3.30 3.37 0.74
CA VAL A 126 1.99 2.71 0.57
C VAL A 126 2.20 1.20 0.56
N VAL A 127 1.40 0.48 1.33
CA VAL A 127 1.49 -0.98 1.47
C VAL A 127 0.27 -1.61 0.80
N LEU A 128 0.51 -2.37 -0.26
CA LEU A 128 -0.51 -3.13 -0.98
C LEU A 128 -0.73 -4.46 -0.25
N VAL A 129 -1.68 -4.46 0.69
CA VAL A 129 -1.84 -5.50 1.70
C VAL A 129 -2.24 -6.85 1.10
N ARG A 130 -1.64 -7.93 1.60
CA ARG A 130 -2.13 -9.29 1.41
C ARG A 130 -2.20 -10.08 2.71
N GLU A 131 -1.31 -11.05 2.94
CA GLU A 131 -1.35 -11.93 4.11
C GLU A 131 -0.79 -11.25 5.36
N THR A 132 0.46 -10.78 5.27
CA THR A 132 1.20 -10.30 6.44
C THR A 132 2.05 -9.09 6.09
N ILE A 133 2.15 -8.18 7.05
CA ILE A 133 3.06 -7.06 7.01
C ILE A 133 4.12 -7.30 8.08
N LEU A 134 5.38 -7.10 7.72
CA LEU A 134 6.52 -7.25 8.61
C LEU A 134 7.07 -5.88 8.92
N VAL A 135 7.24 -5.58 10.21
CA VAL A 135 7.76 -4.30 10.71
C VAL A 135 9.01 -4.60 11.55
N GLY A 136 10.10 -3.89 11.29
CA GLY A 136 11.37 -4.06 12.02
C GLY A 136 12.57 -3.56 11.22
N SER A 137 13.78 -3.84 11.69
CA SER A 137 15.03 -3.38 11.05
C SER A 137 15.49 -4.25 9.87
N GLY A 138 14.89 -5.43 9.69
CA GLY A 138 15.26 -6.43 8.69
C GLY A 138 15.07 -5.97 7.25
N ALA A 139 15.88 -6.52 6.35
CA ALA A 139 15.75 -6.23 4.93
C ALA A 139 14.45 -6.77 4.31
N ASP A 140 13.94 -7.83 4.91
CA ASP A 140 12.70 -8.54 4.62
C ASP A 140 11.46 -7.85 5.22
N CYS A 141 11.64 -6.78 6.00
CA CYS A 141 10.54 -6.01 6.57
C CYS A 141 9.93 -5.07 5.52
N HIS A 142 8.60 -5.04 5.48
CA HIS A 142 7.83 -4.14 4.62
C HIS A 142 7.92 -2.70 5.13
N LEU A 143 7.85 -2.53 6.46
CA LEU A 143 8.06 -1.24 7.13
C LEU A 143 9.39 -1.33 7.87
N ARG A 144 10.38 -0.60 7.37
CA ARG A 144 11.75 -0.66 7.89
C ARG A 144 11.97 0.37 8.99
N CYS A 145 11.93 -0.11 10.24
CA CYS A 145 12.31 0.66 11.42
C CYS A 145 13.76 0.32 11.79
N ARG A 146 14.72 1.15 11.36
CA ARG A 146 16.17 0.82 11.47
C ARG A 146 16.64 0.69 12.92
N ASP A 147 16.04 1.45 13.82
CA ASP A 147 16.41 1.48 15.24
C ASP A 147 15.67 0.44 16.08
N ALA A 148 14.76 -0.35 15.47
CA ALA A 148 14.06 -1.42 16.17
C ALA A 148 14.97 -2.63 16.43
N SER A 149 15.02 -3.07 17.68
CA SER A 149 15.64 -4.33 18.09
C SER A 149 14.78 -5.55 17.71
N ASP A 150 13.47 -5.34 17.62
CA ASP A 150 12.49 -6.40 17.46
C ASP A 150 11.71 -6.32 16.16
N ARG A 151 10.94 -7.38 15.88
CA ARG A 151 10.06 -7.47 14.71
C ARG A 151 8.62 -7.68 15.13
N ALA A 152 7.70 -6.94 14.50
CA ALA A 152 6.27 -7.17 14.61
C ALA A 152 5.72 -7.77 13.31
N ILE A 153 4.77 -8.69 13.46
CA ILE A 153 3.97 -9.25 12.37
C ILE A 153 2.56 -8.68 12.48
N LEU A 154 2.12 -7.97 11.45
CA LEU A 154 0.78 -7.41 11.34
C LEU A 154 -0.08 -8.27 10.40
N GLN A 155 -1.33 -8.48 10.78
CA GLN A 155 -2.32 -9.25 10.02
C GLN A 155 -3.68 -8.58 10.06
N LEU A 156 -4.37 -8.58 8.93
CA LEU A 156 -5.77 -8.20 8.84
C LEU A 156 -6.63 -9.46 8.89
N LYS A 157 -7.49 -9.58 9.91
CA LYS A 157 -8.44 -10.70 10.06
C LYS A 157 -9.81 -10.13 10.30
N GLU A 158 -10.82 -10.58 9.54
CA GLU A 158 -12.21 -10.14 9.74
C GLU A 158 -12.36 -8.60 9.79
N ASN A 159 -11.59 -7.90 8.93
CA ASN A 159 -11.53 -6.44 8.87
C ASN A 159 -10.99 -5.75 10.15
N GLN A 160 -10.26 -6.49 10.98
CA GLN A 160 -9.58 -5.99 12.18
C GLN A 160 -8.06 -6.25 12.09
N TRP A 161 -7.29 -5.24 12.49
CA TRP A 161 -5.84 -5.33 12.49
C TRP A 161 -5.34 -5.91 13.80
N TYR A 162 -4.39 -6.83 13.69
CA TYR A 162 -3.67 -7.42 14.80
C TYR A 162 -2.18 -7.32 14.57
N ALA A 163 -1.42 -7.18 15.64
CA ALA A 163 0.04 -7.22 15.65
C ALA A 163 0.53 -8.23 16.70
N LYS A 164 1.64 -8.89 16.43
CA LYS A 164 2.33 -9.74 17.41
C LYS A 164 3.84 -9.60 17.30
N ALA A 165 4.53 -9.86 18.42
CA ALA A 165 5.98 -9.93 18.48
C ALA A 165 6.50 -11.23 17.85
N GLY A 166 7.24 -11.13 16.75
CA GLY A 166 7.80 -12.28 16.05
C GLY A 166 6.80 -13.40 15.76
N VAL A 167 7.30 -14.65 15.69
CA VAL A 167 6.48 -15.82 15.38
C VAL A 167 5.73 -16.34 16.61
N LEU A 168 6.33 -16.25 17.79
CA LEU A 168 5.82 -16.87 19.03
C LEU A 168 4.92 -15.96 19.87
N GLY A 169 4.85 -14.66 19.57
CA GLY A 169 4.03 -13.73 20.34
C GLY A 169 2.53 -13.91 20.13
N ASP A 170 1.77 -13.45 21.12
CA ASP A 170 0.31 -13.40 21.05
C ASP A 170 -0.17 -12.21 20.20
N PHE A 171 -1.31 -12.40 19.53
CA PHE A 171 -1.94 -11.34 18.76
C PHE A 171 -2.57 -10.31 19.70
N GLN A 172 -2.14 -9.06 19.54
CA GLN A 172 -2.74 -7.89 20.12
C GLN A 172 -3.51 -7.14 19.05
N ARG A 173 -4.73 -6.70 19.36
CA ARG A 173 -5.53 -5.92 18.43
C ARG A 173 -4.97 -4.50 18.32
N LEU A 174 -4.87 -3.98 17.10
CA LEU A 174 -4.59 -2.58 16.83
C LEU A 174 -5.92 -1.81 16.80
N GLU A 175 -6.27 -1.21 17.94
CA GLU A 175 -7.45 -0.36 18.02
C GLU A 175 -7.21 1.00 17.35
N VAL A 176 -8.19 1.44 16.56
CA VAL A 176 -8.09 2.70 15.81
C VAL A 176 -7.98 3.88 16.79
N GLY A 177 -6.99 4.74 16.57
CA GLY A 177 -6.68 5.90 17.41
C GLY A 177 -5.90 5.57 18.68
N CYS A 178 -5.63 4.29 18.96
CA CYS A 178 -4.86 3.87 20.14
C CYS A 178 -3.42 3.56 19.76
N ARG A 179 -2.48 4.02 20.59
CA ARG A 179 -1.07 3.64 20.51
C ARG A 179 -0.88 2.25 21.12
N VAL A 180 -0.41 1.30 20.33
CA VAL A 180 -0.09 -0.06 20.74
C VAL A 180 1.41 -0.27 20.70
N VAL A 181 1.96 -0.93 21.72
CA VAL A 181 3.39 -1.23 21.84
C VAL A 181 3.61 -2.73 21.74
N ILE A 182 4.40 -3.14 20.75
CA ILE A 182 4.85 -4.51 20.51
C ILE A 182 6.38 -4.52 20.67
N GLN A 183 6.87 -4.89 21.86
CA GLN A 183 8.29 -4.83 22.21
C GLN A 183 8.88 -3.44 21.95
N SER A 184 9.92 -3.31 21.14
CA SER A 184 10.55 -2.02 20.80
C SER A 184 9.73 -1.17 19.81
N LEU A 185 8.64 -1.70 19.25
CA LEU A 185 7.86 -1.03 18.22
C LEU A 185 6.58 -0.45 18.82
N ALA A 186 6.36 0.84 18.59
CA ALA A 186 5.10 1.49 18.94
C ALA A 186 4.41 1.99 17.67
N MET A 187 3.10 1.80 17.60
CA MET A 187 2.33 2.12 16.41
C MET A 187 0.91 2.57 16.73
N THR A 188 0.34 3.39 15.85
CA THR A 188 -1.04 3.89 15.93
C THR A 188 -1.71 3.69 14.57
N LEU A 189 -2.92 3.13 14.58
CA LEU A 189 -3.71 2.90 13.38
C LEU A 189 -4.84 3.93 13.28
N GLU A 190 -5.09 4.47 12.09
CA GLU A 190 -6.17 5.41 11.80
C GLU A 190 -6.94 4.97 10.54
N GLN A 191 -8.22 5.33 10.43
CA GLN A 191 -8.94 5.24 9.16
C GLN A 191 -8.49 6.35 8.19
N ALA A 192 -8.53 6.05 6.89
CA ALA A 192 -8.03 6.91 5.81
C ALA A 192 -8.99 6.98 4.61
#